data_AF-A0A0D6K9V1-F1
#
_entry.id   AF-A0A0D6K9V1-F1
#
_cell.length_a   1.000
_cell.length_b   1.000
_cell.length_c   1.000
_cell.angle_alpha   90.00
_cell.angle_beta   90.00
_cell.angle_gamma   90.00
#
_symmetry.space_group_name_H-M   'P 1'
#
loop_
_entity.id
_entity.type
_entity.pdbx_description
1 polymer ?
#
loop_
_entity_poly.entity_id
_entity_poly.type
_entity_poly.pdbx_seq_one_letter_code
_entity_poly.pdbx_strand_id
1 'polypeptide(L)'
;MYQDFQDIDAIEVQVHSEEECNTQCNAQTSDYYTVDQLSQILGVKRRMVFSYAKTVKEAWHWEPETTFNPSLGKYSQRCLDEMRKLQQLGTNEYVSSVAGDNNKYSPKAGALAKVDTRSTVQRLEAKPLPSLPQIALNTVDTSAIRSRTAQMESLNGQLGDAITQLIGAKVGNKIDELDAKLDDFFTEIEVMAKAQAVKKLQQE
;
A
#
# COMPACT_ATOMS: atom_id res chain seq x y z
N MET A 1 -9.06 -66.51 1.80
CA MET A 1 -10.24 -65.71 2.21
C MET A 1 -9.82 -64.25 2.21
N TYR A 2 -10.67 -63.41 1.61
CA TYR A 2 -10.55 -61.95 1.52
C TYR A 2 -10.62 -61.26 2.90
N GLN A 3 -9.91 -60.14 3.04
CA GLN A 3 -10.35 -58.84 3.61
C GLN A 3 -9.10 -57.95 3.70
N ASP A 4 -8.90 -57.00 2.77
CA ASP A 4 -9.50 -55.66 2.66
C ASP A 4 -8.92 -54.62 3.64
N PHE A 5 -8.50 -53.52 3.03
CA PHE A 5 -7.84 -52.32 3.52
C PHE A 5 -8.57 -51.60 4.66
N GLN A 6 -7.81 -51.03 5.60
CA GLN A 6 -8.07 -49.67 6.08
C GLN A 6 -6.76 -48.88 6.18
N ASP A 7 -6.75 -47.76 5.47
CA ASP A 7 -5.71 -46.76 5.34
C ASP A 7 -5.94 -45.62 6.35
N ILE A 8 -4.84 -44.95 6.76
CA ILE A 8 -4.74 -43.51 7.13
C ILE A 8 -5.25 -43.14 8.55
N ASP A 9 -4.53 -42.49 9.47
CA ASP A 9 -3.54 -41.41 9.34
C ASP A 9 -2.52 -41.38 10.51
N ALA A 10 -1.33 -40.86 10.23
CA ALA A 10 -0.24 -40.65 11.16
C ALA A 10 -0.54 -39.53 12.18
N ILE A 11 -0.40 -39.86 13.46
CA ILE A 11 -0.24 -38.88 14.55
C ILE A 11 1.19 -39.04 15.07
N GLU A 12 2.09 -38.13 14.72
CA GLU A 12 3.39 -37.98 15.39
C GLU A 12 3.59 -36.50 15.73
N VAL A 13 3.25 -36.11 16.96
CA VAL A 13 4.04 -36.16 18.21
C VAL A 13 4.67 -34.79 18.48
N GLN A 14 4.09 -34.11 19.47
CA GLN A 14 4.77 -33.07 20.23
C GLN A 14 5.91 -33.71 21.03
N VAL A 15 7.12 -33.17 20.89
CA VAL A 15 8.10 -33.14 21.99
C VAL A 15 8.67 -31.73 22.03
N HIS A 16 8.38 -31.02 23.12
CA HIS A 16 9.00 -29.75 23.46
C HIS A 16 10.47 -29.98 23.86
N SER A 17 11.35 -29.05 23.51
CA SER A 17 12.58 -28.82 24.27
C SER A 17 12.66 -27.35 24.65
N GLU A 18 12.72 -27.15 25.96
CA GLU A 18 12.87 -25.90 26.68
C GLU A 18 14.25 -25.28 26.42
N GLU A 19 14.29 -24.16 25.71
CA GLU A 19 15.27 -23.12 25.99
C GLU A 19 14.52 -21.96 26.65
N GLU A 20 14.47 -22.01 27.98
CA GLU A 20 14.22 -20.85 28.81
C GLU A 20 15.33 -19.83 28.55
N CYS A 21 15.09 -18.90 27.63
CA CYS A 21 15.79 -17.63 27.63
C CYS A 21 14.79 -16.52 27.28
N ASN A 22 14.05 -16.12 28.31
CA ASN A 22 13.75 -14.72 28.58
C ASN A 22 13.39 -13.86 27.35
N THR A 23 12.28 -14.17 26.66
CA THR A 23 11.59 -13.12 25.89
C THR A 23 10.67 -12.36 26.84
N GLN A 24 11.28 -11.76 27.87
CA GLN A 24 10.83 -10.47 28.36
C GLN A 24 10.53 -9.64 27.11
N CYS A 25 9.25 -9.37 26.88
CA CYS A 25 8.76 -8.09 26.38
C CYS A 25 9.75 -7.35 25.49
N ASN A 26 10.24 -7.96 24.40
CA ASN A 26 10.86 -7.19 23.34
C ASN A 26 9.72 -6.68 22.48
N ALA A 27 8.93 -5.79 23.10
CA ALA A 27 8.48 -4.60 22.44
C ALA A 27 9.75 -3.85 21.99
N GLN A 28 10.46 -4.40 21.01
CA GLN A 28 10.97 -3.52 19.98
C GLN A 28 9.71 -2.95 19.36
N THR A 29 9.25 -1.83 19.93
CA THR A 29 8.53 -0.80 19.20
C THR A 29 9.48 -0.36 18.10
N SER A 30 9.64 -1.21 17.09
CA SER A 30 9.96 -0.74 15.78
C SER A 30 8.80 0.17 15.46
N ASP A 31 9.05 1.47 15.38
CA ASP A 31 8.04 2.47 15.03
C ASP A 31 7.32 2.10 13.71
N TYR A 32 7.95 1.20 12.95
CA TYR A 32 7.52 0.74 11.65
C TYR A 32 7.61 -0.78 11.47
N TYR A 33 6.67 -1.32 10.71
CA TYR A 33 6.57 -2.73 10.36
C TYR A 33 6.79 -2.93 8.85
N THR A 34 7.53 -3.97 8.49
CA THR A 34 7.62 -4.41 7.09
C THR A 34 6.39 -5.24 6.70
N VAL A 35 6.18 -5.42 5.39
CA VAL A 35 5.10 -6.30 4.87
C VAL A 35 5.20 -7.70 5.45
N ASP A 36 6.42 -8.20 5.65
CA ASP A 36 6.67 -9.55 6.17
C ASP A 36 6.27 -9.67 7.63
N GLN A 37 6.64 -8.67 8.44
CA GLN A 37 6.24 -8.59 9.84
C GLN A 37 4.73 -8.48 9.97
N LEU A 38 4.08 -7.63 9.17
CA LEU A 38 2.62 -7.52 9.15
C LEU A 38 1.94 -8.83 8.74
N SER A 39 2.50 -9.54 7.76
CA SER A 39 1.95 -10.83 7.30
C SER A 39 2.00 -11.89 8.39
N GLN A 40 3.08 -11.91 9.18
CA GLN A 40 3.25 -12.81 10.32
C GLN A 40 2.32 -12.41 11.49
N ILE A 41 2.26 -11.12 11.82
CA ILE A 41 1.44 -10.61 12.95
C ILE A 41 -0.07 -10.80 12.68
N LEU A 42 -0.52 -10.57 11.45
CA LEU A 42 -1.94 -10.69 11.07
C LEU A 42 -2.32 -12.11 10.63
N GLY A 43 -1.35 -13.00 10.42
CA GLY A 43 -1.56 -14.35 9.93
C GLY A 43 -2.11 -14.41 8.50
N VAL A 44 -1.80 -13.41 7.65
CA VAL A 44 -2.34 -13.29 6.29
C VAL A 44 -1.24 -13.29 5.24
N LYS A 45 -1.59 -13.68 4.00
CA LYS A 45 -0.65 -13.64 2.86
C LYS A 45 -0.21 -12.20 2.57
N ARG A 46 1.04 -12.00 2.11
CA ARG A 46 1.58 -10.68 1.71
C ARG A 46 0.63 -9.86 0.81
N ARG A 47 -0.02 -10.52 -0.16
CA ARG A 47 -1.00 -9.87 -1.06
C ARG A 47 -2.18 -9.25 -0.30
N MET A 48 -2.62 -9.88 0.78
CA MET A 48 -3.70 -9.37 1.63
C MET A 48 -3.27 -8.16 2.44
N VAL A 49 -2.02 -8.12 2.90
CA VAL A 49 -1.46 -6.94 3.58
C VAL A 49 -1.54 -5.70 2.68
N PHE A 50 -1.17 -5.83 1.39
CA PHE A 50 -1.31 -4.73 0.43
C PHE A 50 -2.77 -4.34 0.18
N SER A 51 -3.68 -5.31 0.13
CA SER A 51 -5.12 -5.03 0.00
C SER A 51 -5.64 -4.26 1.21
N TYR A 52 -5.27 -4.66 2.42
CA TYR A 52 -5.66 -3.99 3.65
C TYR A 52 -5.08 -2.59 3.73
N ALA A 53 -3.80 -2.41 3.41
CA ALA A 53 -3.17 -1.09 3.32
C ALA A 53 -3.92 -0.18 2.35
N LYS A 54 -4.32 -0.71 1.18
CA LYS A 54 -5.10 0.04 0.19
C LYS A 54 -6.45 0.47 0.76
N THR A 55 -7.21 -0.45 1.35
CA THR A 55 -8.51 -0.14 1.97
C THR A 55 -8.38 0.88 3.10
N VAL A 56 -7.37 0.74 3.97
CA VAL A 56 -7.11 1.69 5.06
C VAL A 56 -6.79 3.07 4.48
N LYS A 57 -5.93 3.15 3.45
CA LYS A 57 -5.60 4.41 2.77
C LYS A 57 -6.82 5.08 2.13
N GLU A 58 -7.69 4.32 1.48
CA GLU A 58 -8.92 4.83 0.88
C GLU A 58 -9.91 5.31 1.95
N ALA A 59 -10.05 4.56 3.05
CA ALA A 59 -10.91 4.93 4.17
C ALA A 59 -10.43 6.22 4.85
N TRP A 60 -9.12 6.42 4.99
CA TRP A 60 -8.49 7.57 5.65
C TRP A 60 -7.90 8.59 4.65
N HIS A 61 -8.51 8.76 3.47
CA HIS A 61 -7.99 9.60 2.39
C HIS A 61 -7.77 11.09 2.75
N TRP A 62 -8.34 11.58 3.86
CA TRP A 62 -8.14 12.94 4.37
C TRP A 62 -6.90 13.09 5.26
N GLU A 63 -6.30 11.99 5.72
CA GLU A 63 -5.05 12.02 6.48
C GLU A 63 -3.84 11.85 5.55
N PRO A 64 -2.69 12.46 5.90
CA PRO A 64 -1.49 12.31 5.10
C PRO A 64 -1.01 10.85 5.12
N GLU A 65 -0.58 10.35 3.96
CA GLU A 65 -0.14 8.97 3.78
C GLU A 65 1.03 8.59 4.71
N THR A 66 1.86 9.56 5.09
CA THR A 66 2.96 9.39 6.05
C THR A 66 2.50 8.89 7.43
N THR A 67 1.23 9.07 7.77
CA THR A 67 0.63 8.59 9.02
C THR A 67 0.53 7.06 9.05
N PHE A 68 0.34 6.43 7.89
CA PHE A 68 0.15 4.99 7.75
C PHE A 68 1.34 4.30 7.08
N ASN A 69 1.97 4.99 6.12
CA ASN A 69 3.10 4.53 5.32
C ASN A 69 4.22 5.62 5.33
N PRO A 70 4.91 5.78 6.47
CA PRO A 70 5.93 6.80 6.68
C PRO A 70 7.15 6.67 5.77
N SER A 71 7.49 5.45 5.33
CA SER A 71 8.49 5.25 4.28
C SER A 71 8.09 4.09 3.40
N LEU A 72 8.59 4.07 2.15
CA LEU A 72 8.30 2.99 1.21
C LEU A 72 8.55 1.60 1.84
N GLY A 73 7.50 0.78 1.88
CA GLY A 73 7.56 -0.59 2.44
C GLY A 73 7.57 -0.68 3.96
N LYS A 74 7.35 0.43 4.67
CA LYS A 74 7.29 0.52 6.14
C LYS A 74 5.97 1.11 6.58
N TYR A 75 5.24 0.36 7.39
CA TYR A 75 3.92 0.71 7.89
C TYR A 75 3.99 1.13 9.35
N SER A 76 3.28 2.17 9.74
CA SER A 76 3.25 2.61 11.14
C SER A 76 2.45 1.63 12.01
N GLN A 77 2.64 1.73 13.34
CA GLN A 77 1.79 1.04 14.32
C GLN A 77 0.30 1.31 14.09
N ARG A 78 -0.06 2.56 13.77
CA ARG A 78 -1.46 2.93 13.49
C ARG A 78 -2.02 2.16 12.29
N CYS A 79 -1.21 1.92 11.26
CA CYS A 79 -1.63 1.10 10.13
C CYS A 79 -1.92 -0.34 10.54
N LEU A 80 -1.07 -0.94 11.38
CA LEU A 80 -1.33 -2.29 11.93
C LEU A 80 -2.65 -2.34 12.71
N ASP A 81 -2.92 -1.36 13.56
CA ASP A 81 -4.13 -1.33 14.37
C ASP A 81 -5.39 -1.19 13.52
N GLU A 82 -5.35 -0.35 12.47
CA GLU A 82 -6.46 -0.24 11.51
C GLU A 82 -6.62 -1.50 10.64
N MET A 83 -5.53 -2.17 10.26
CA MET A 83 -5.60 -3.46 9.56
C MET A 83 -6.24 -4.54 10.43
N ARG A 84 -5.99 -4.54 11.75
CA ARG A 84 -6.66 -5.45 12.69
C ARG A 84 -8.15 -5.19 12.79
N LYS A 85 -8.55 -3.91 12.88
CA LYS A 85 -9.97 -3.52 12.87
C LYS A 85 -10.65 -3.96 11.57
N LEU A 86 -9.99 -3.75 10.43
CA LEU A 86 -10.47 -4.18 9.13
C LEU A 86 -10.62 -5.71 9.04
N GLN A 87 -9.70 -6.47 9.63
CA GLN A 87 -9.79 -7.94 9.69
C GLN A 87 -10.97 -8.42 10.55
N GLN A 88 -11.28 -7.71 11.64
CA GLN A 88 -12.36 -8.07 12.56
C GLN A 88 -13.76 -7.70 12.04
N LEU A 89 -13.91 -6.51 11.46
CA LEU A 89 -15.20 -5.95 11.03
C LEU A 89 -15.52 -6.25 9.57
N GLY A 90 -14.50 -6.57 8.76
CA GLY A 90 -14.63 -6.64 7.30
C GLY A 90 -14.71 -5.26 6.64
N THR A 91 -14.54 -5.22 5.32
CA THR A 91 -14.34 -3.98 4.55
C THR A 91 -15.47 -2.96 4.70
N ASN A 92 -16.73 -3.39 4.55
CA ASN A 92 -17.87 -2.47 4.48
C ASN A 92 -18.19 -1.81 5.84
N GLU A 93 -18.15 -2.58 6.92
CA GLU A 93 -18.38 -2.07 8.27
C GLU A 93 -17.23 -1.18 8.74
N TYR A 94 -15.98 -1.57 8.43
CA TYR A 94 -14.80 -0.77 8.70
C TYR A 94 -14.88 0.61 8.04
N VAL A 95 -15.16 0.68 6.73
CA VAL A 95 -15.27 1.97 6.00
C VAL A 95 -16.40 2.81 6.57
N SER A 96 -17.52 2.19 6.95
CA SER A 96 -18.66 2.87 7.56
C SER A 96 -18.32 3.44 8.94
N SER A 97 -17.54 2.71 9.76
CA SER A 97 -17.04 3.18 11.06
C SER A 97 -16.12 4.39 10.90
N VAL A 98 -15.18 4.33 9.96
CA VAL A 98 -14.22 5.41 9.68
C VAL A 98 -14.94 6.66 9.14
N ALA A 99 -15.95 6.48 8.27
CA ALA A 99 -16.80 7.58 7.81
C ALA A 99 -17.65 8.20 8.95
N GLY A 100 -18.12 7.37 9.89
CA GLY A 100 -18.81 7.81 11.09
C GLY A 100 -17.95 8.68 12.01
N ASP A 101 -16.67 8.33 12.17
CA ASP A 101 -15.71 9.14 12.93
C ASP A 101 -15.33 10.45 12.22
N ASN A 102 -15.31 10.48 10.88
CA ASN A 102 -15.12 11.71 10.10
C ASN A 102 -16.27 12.72 10.32
N ASN A 103 -17.51 12.24 10.45
CA ASN A 103 -18.66 13.12 10.71
C ASN A 103 -18.64 13.80 12.08
N LYS A 104 -17.78 13.40 13.02
CA LYS A 104 -17.54 14.16 14.26
C LYS A 104 -16.72 15.44 14.02
N TYR A 105 -16.04 15.56 12.88
CA TYR A 105 -15.22 16.71 12.50
C TYR A 105 -15.82 17.55 11.37
N SER A 106 -17.02 17.24 10.89
CA SER A 106 -17.72 18.09 9.92
C SER A 106 -18.14 19.42 10.57
N PRO A 107 -17.61 20.58 10.13
CA PRO A 107 -18.09 21.86 10.61
C PRO A 107 -19.56 22.02 10.23
N LYS A 108 -20.36 22.53 11.17
CA LYS A 108 -21.79 22.86 11.08
C LYS A 108 -22.17 23.73 9.86
N ALA A 109 -22.09 23.19 8.64
CA ALA A 109 -22.40 23.92 7.42
C ALA A 109 -23.69 23.44 6.73
N GLY A 110 -24.32 22.35 7.21
CA GLY A 110 -25.49 21.73 6.56
C GLY A 110 -26.83 21.89 7.27
N ALA A 111 -26.94 22.65 8.36
CA ALA A 111 -28.13 22.64 9.23
C ALA A 111 -29.21 23.69 8.90
N LEU A 112 -29.27 24.23 7.67
CA LEU A 112 -30.25 25.26 7.28
C LEU A 112 -30.84 24.98 5.90
N ALA A 113 -31.68 23.97 5.76
CA ALA A 113 -32.56 23.86 4.60
C ALA A 113 -33.74 22.90 4.84
N LYS A 114 -34.58 23.19 5.83
CA LYS A 114 -35.99 22.72 5.82
C LYS A 114 -36.87 23.80 6.46
N VAL A 115 -37.31 24.75 5.64
CA VAL A 115 -38.42 25.63 5.97
C VAL A 115 -39.49 25.37 4.90
N ASP A 116 -40.62 24.81 5.33
CA ASP A 116 -41.80 24.57 4.50
C ASP A 116 -42.36 25.90 3.99
N THR A 117 -42.46 26.06 2.67
CA THR A 117 -43.06 27.24 2.04
C THR A 117 -44.57 27.08 1.92
N ARG A 118 -45.31 27.63 2.88
CA ARG A 118 -46.76 27.89 2.72
C ARG A 118 -46.93 29.22 1.97
N SER A 119 -47.42 29.14 0.74
CA SER A 119 -47.66 30.27 -0.15
C SER A 119 -48.84 31.13 0.35
N THR A 120 -48.59 32.39 0.67
CA THR A 120 -49.61 33.44 0.72
C THR A 120 -49.08 34.68 0.02
N VAL A 121 -49.70 35.01 -1.12
CA VAL A 121 -49.41 36.18 -1.93
C VAL A 121 -50.07 37.39 -1.27
N GLN A 122 -49.27 38.32 -0.74
CA GLN A 122 -49.69 39.71 -0.54
C GLN A 122 -48.70 40.64 -1.23
N ARG A 123 -49.25 41.46 -2.12
CA ARG A 123 -48.56 42.42 -2.98
C ARG A 123 -48.16 43.62 -2.11
N LEU A 124 -46.88 43.71 -1.74
CA LEU A 124 -46.30 44.87 -1.07
C LEU A 124 -45.67 45.80 -2.11
N GLU A 125 -46.09 47.06 -2.09
CA GLU A 125 -45.59 48.13 -2.95
C GLU A 125 -44.07 48.32 -2.77
N ALA A 126 -43.36 48.35 -3.89
CA ALA A 126 -41.90 48.42 -3.92
C ALA A 126 -41.41 49.82 -3.54
N LYS A 127 -40.98 49.98 -2.29
CA LYS A 127 -39.96 51.00 -1.95
C LYS A 127 -38.64 50.58 -2.61
N PRO A 128 -37.92 51.46 -3.31
CA PRO A 128 -36.62 51.11 -3.87
C PRO A 128 -35.67 50.74 -2.73
N LEU A 129 -35.17 49.51 -2.76
CA LEU A 129 -34.14 49.02 -1.84
C LEU A 129 -32.87 49.87 -2.00
N PRO A 130 -32.19 50.24 -0.90
CA PRO A 130 -30.83 50.77 -1.01
C PRO A 130 -29.95 49.74 -1.72
N SER A 131 -29.15 50.16 -2.69
CA SER A 131 -28.25 49.28 -3.43
C SER A 131 -27.34 48.54 -2.45
N LEU A 132 -27.36 47.21 -2.52
CA LEU A 132 -26.44 46.36 -1.77
C LEU A 132 -25.00 46.81 -2.07
N PRO A 133 -24.12 46.87 -1.05
CA PRO A 133 -22.70 47.16 -1.30
C PRO A 133 -22.17 46.14 -2.31
N GLN A 134 -21.59 46.63 -3.41
CA GLN A 134 -20.81 45.78 -4.30
C GLN A 134 -19.65 45.22 -3.47
N ILE A 135 -19.78 43.97 -3.04
CA ILE A 135 -18.65 43.22 -2.51
C ILE A 135 -17.69 43.08 -3.68
N ALA A 136 -16.57 43.81 -3.63
CA ALA A 136 -15.48 43.59 -4.56
C ALA A 136 -15.12 42.10 -4.45
N LEU A 137 -15.37 41.32 -5.50
CA LEU A 137 -14.78 40.00 -5.64
C LEU A 137 -13.28 40.24 -5.72
N ASN A 138 -12.61 40.14 -4.58
CA ASN A 138 -11.17 40.01 -4.54
C ASN A 138 -10.86 38.73 -5.31
N THR A 139 -10.44 38.87 -6.57
CA THR A 139 -9.94 37.75 -7.36
C THR A 139 -8.78 37.16 -6.56
N VAL A 140 -8.98 35.95 -6.03
CA VAL A 140 -7.91 35.24 -5.32
C VAL A 140 -6.77 35.10 -6.32
N ASP A 141 -5.61 35.69 -6.01
CA ASP A 141 -4.44 35.58 -6.86
C ASP A 141 -3.94 34.12 -6.84
N THR A 142 -4.30 33.38 -7.88
CA THR A 142 -3.95 31.96 -8.07
C THR A 142 -2.65 31.78 -8.86
N SER A 143 -1.90 32.86 -9.13
CA SER A 143 -0.64 32.81 -9.89
C SER A 143 0.39 31.90 -9.21
N ALA A 144 0.53 32.01 -7.88
CA ALA A 144 1.42 31.16 -7.08
C ALA A 144 1.03 29.67 -7.15
N ILE A 145 -0.27 29.37 -7.13
CA ILE A 145 -0.78 28.00 -7.24
C ILE A 145 -0.44 27.42 -8.62
N ARG A 146 -0.72 28.17 -9.70
CA ARG A 146 -0.41 27.74 -11.07
C ARG A 146 1.08 27.53 -11.30
N SER A 147 1.91 28.44 -10.78
CA SER A 147 3.37 28.31 -10.84
C SER A 147 3.85 27.05 -10.12
N ARG A 148 3.31 26.75 -8.93
CA ARG A 148 3.66 25.56 -8.17
C ARG A 148 3.21 24.27 -8.85
N THR A 149 2.03 24.25 -9.47
CA THR A 149 1.55 23.11 -10.26
C THR A 149 2.49 22.81 -11.44
N ALA A 150 2.89 23.83 -12.20
CA ALA A 150 3.81 23.66 -13.33
C ALA A 150 5.20 23.15 -12.89
N GLN A 151 5.71 23.60 -11.73
CA GLN A 151 6.95 23.08 -11.16
C GLN A 151 6.83 21.60 -10.76
N MET A 152 5.70 21.20 -10.16
CA MET A 152 5.43 19.80 -9.82
C MET A 152 5.38 18.89 -11.06
N GLU A 153 4.74 19.34 -12.14
CA GLU A 153 4.71 18.58 -13.40
C GLU A 153 6.11 18.38 -13.98
N SER A 154 6.94 19.42 -13.96
CA SER A 154 8.34 19.33 -14.41
C SER A 154 9.17 18.36 -13.58
N LEU A 155 9.05 18.40 -12.24
CA LEU A 155 9.72 17.48 -11.33
C LEU A 155 9.28 16.03 -11.56
N ASN A 156 7.98 15.80 -11.76
CA ASN A 156 7.46 14.46 -12.05
C ASN A 156 8.01 13.90 -13.37
N GLY A 157 8.15 14.75 -14.40
CA GLY A 157 8.80 14.37 -15.66
C GLY A 157 10.26 13.96 -15.45
N GLN A 158 11.04 14.80 -14.77
CA GLN A 158 12.46 14.52 -14.47
C GLN A 158 12.64 13.23 -13.64
N LEU A 159 11.73 12.98 -12.68
CA LEU A 159 11.76 11.74 -11.89
C LEU A 159 11.48 10.51 -12.75
N GLY A 160 10.52 10.60 -13.67
CA GLY A 160 10.20 9.54 -14.63
C GLY A 160 11.38 9.19 -15.54
N ASP A 161 12.06 10.22 -16.06
CA ASP A 161 13.25 10.05 -16.89
C ASP A 161 14.40 9.41 -16.09
N ALA A 162 14.63 9.87 -14.85
CA ALA A 162 15.66 9.31 -13.98
C ALA A 162 15.39 7.83 -13.62
N ILE A 163 14.13 7.46 -13.35
CA ILE A 163 13.74 6.06 -13.11
C ILE A 163 13.99 5.22 -14.35
N THR A 164 13.60 5.72 -15.53
CA THR A 164 13.78 5.00 -16.80
C THR A 164 15.27 4.77 -17.09
N GLN A 165 16.11 5.78 -16.88
CA GLN A 165 17.56 5.67 -17.02
C GLN A 165 18.16 4.68 -16.01
N LEU A 166 17.71 4.70 -14.75
CA LEU A 166 18.20 3.79 -13.71
C LEU A 166 17.84 2.34 -14.02
N ILE A 167 16.61 2.09 -14.48
CA ILE A 167 16.17 0.75 -14.89
C ILE A 167 16.97 0.29 -16.09
N GLY A 168 17.08 1.10 -17.15
CA GLY A 168 17.86 0.76 -18.33
C GLY A 168 19.31 0.45 -18.01
N ALA A 169 19.99 1.32 -17.26
CA ALA A 169 21.40 1.16 -16.92
C ALA A 169 21.65 0.00 -15.94
N LYS A 170 20.76 -0.24 -14.98
CA LYS A 170 21.03 -1.23 -13.92
C LYS A 170 20.51 -2.62 -14.27
N VAL A 171 19.35 -2.71 -14.91
CA VAL A 171 18.76 -3.99 -15.33
C VAL A 171 19.37 -4.45 -16.64
N GLY A 172 19.51 -3.56 -17.63
CA GLY A 172 20.13 -3.88 -18.92
C GLY A 172 21.54 -4.43 -18.76
N ASN A 173 22.42 -3.67 -18.09
CA ASN A 173 23.80 -4.10 -17.85
C ASN A 173 23.89 -5.43 -17.06
N LYS A 174 22.91 -5.73 -16.18
CA LYS A 174 22.93 -6.98 -15.40
C LYS A 174 22.46 -8.18 -16.22
N ILE A 175 21.53 -7.97 -17.15
CA ILE A 175 21.11 -9.02 -18.10
C ILE A 175 22.29 -9.34 -19.02
N ASP A 176 22.93 -8.33 -19.61
CA ASP A 176 24.08 -8.53 -20.49
C ASP A 176 25.25 -9.25 -19.79
N GLU A 177 25.52 -8.91 -18.52
CA GLU A 177 26.55 -9.58 -17.70
C GLU A 177 26.19 -11.05 -17.40
N LEU A 178 24.91 -11.35 -17.18
CA LEU A 178 24.43 -12.71 -16.91
C LEU A 178 24.44 -13.57 -18.18
N ASP A 179 24.07 -12.99 -19.32
CA ASP A 179 24.11 -13.66 -20.62
C ASP A 179 25.55 -14.03 -20.99
N ALA A 180 26.50 -13.11 -20.83
CA ALA A 180 27.92 -13.40 -21.06
C ALA A 180 28.44 -14.54 -20.16
N LYS A 181 28.03 -14.56 -18.88
CA LYS A 181 28.39 -15.64 -17.95
C LYS A 181 27.78 -16.98 -18.34
N LEU A 182 26.56 -16.99 -18.84
CA LEU A 182 25.88 -18.20 -19.32
C LEU A 182 26.61 -18.79 -20.53
N ASP A 183 27.02 -17.96 -21.49
CA ASP A 183 27.78 -18.40 -22.66
C ASP A 183 29.15 -18.99 -22.28
N ASP A 184 29.85 -18.37 -21.32
CA ASP A 184 31.11 -18.90 -20.78
C ASP A 184 30.90 -20.28 -20.13
N PHE A 185 29.83 -20.44 -19.34
CA PHE A 185 29.48 -21.71 -18.70
C PHE A 185 29.18 -22.81 -19.73
N PHE A 186 28.41 -22.51 -20.78
CA PHE A 186 28.13 -23.49 -21.83
C PHE A 186 29.39 -23.89 -22.59
N THR A 187 30.27 -22.94 -22.85
CA THR A 187 31.58 -23.19 -23.49
C THR A 187 32.44 -24.11 -22.62
N GLU A 188 32.51 -23.85 -21.31
CA GLU A 188 33.26 -24.68 -20.37
C GLU A 188 32.71 -26.11 -20.32
N ILE A 189 31.39 -26.27 -20.25
CA ILE A 189 30.73 -27.60 -20.28
C ILE A 189 31.10 -28.36 -21.56
N GLU A 190 31.08 -27.69 -22.72
CA GLU A 190 31.42 -28.33 -23.99
C GLU A 190 32.88 -28.79 -24.03
N VAL A 191 33.81 -27.97 -23.55
CA VAL A 191 35.24 -28.30 -23.46
C VAL A 191 35.47 -29.47 -22.50
N MET A 192 34.83 -29.46 -21.34
CA MET A 192 34.93 -30.57 -20.37
C MET A 192 34.36 -31.87 -20.92
N ALA A 193 33.23 -31.81 -21.62
CA ALA A 193 32.61 -32.98 -22.25
C ALA A 193 33.53 -33.59 -23.32
N LYS A 194 34.13 -32.75 -24.18
CA LYS A 194 35.13 -33.19 -25.18
C LYS A 194 36.36 -33.80 -24.51
N ALA A 195 36.88 -33.19 -23.45
CA ALA A 195 38.05 -33.70 -22.73
C ALA A 195 37.76 -35.06 -22.06
N GLN A 196 36.56 -35.25 -21.49
CA GLN A 196 36.14 -36.54 -20.94
C GLN A 196 35.99 -37.61 -22.01
N ALA A 197 35.44 -37.28 -23.18
CA ALA A 197 35.31 -38.21 -24.30
C ALA A 197 36.69 -38.68 -24.81
N VAL A 198 37.66 -37.76 -24.94
CA VAL A 198 39.04 -38.10 -25.33
C VAL A 198 39.71 -38.99 -24.28
N LYS A 199 39.55 -38.71 -22.98
CA LYS A 199 40.09 -39.56 -21.91
C LYS A 199 39.53 -40.98 -21.95
N LYS A 200 38.24 -41.16 -22.24
CA LYS A 200 37.63 -42.49 -22.39
C LYS A 200 38.24 -43.27 -23.56
N LEU A 201 38.45 -42.62 -24.70
CA LEU A 201 39.05 -43.24 -25.90
C LEU A 201 40.53 -43.61 -25.72
N GLN A 202 41.24 -43.00 -24.77
CA GLN A 202 42.64 -43.33 -24.46
C GLN A 202 42.79 -44.47 -23.43
N GLN A 203 41.70 -44.89 -22.79
CA GLN A 203 41.67 -45.97 -21.80
C GLN A 203 41.19 -47.31 -22.37
N GLU A 204 40.70 -47.30 -23.62
CA GLU A 204 40.41 -48.48 -24.44
C GLU A 204 41.63 -48.86 -25.29
#